data_AF-A0A914ZAA5-F1
#
_entry.id   AF-A0A914ZAA5-F1
#
_cell.length_a   1.000
_cell.length_b   1.000
_cell.length_c   1.000
_cell.angle_alpha   90.00
_cell.angle_beta   90.00
_cell.angle_gamma   90.00
#
_symmetry.space_group_name_H-M   'P 1'
#
loop_
_entity.id
_entity.type
_entity.pdbx_description
1 polymer ?
#
loop_
_entity_poly.entity_id
_entity_poly.type
_entity_poly.pdbx_seq_one_letter_code
_entity_poly.pdbx_strand_id
1 'polypeptide(L)'
;MVKEEDEDDSTGDSFEPPAHIRNYRNDENILNDSKRVTSWTGTSHEFEHSAFADSKDGFKIPVLTVDEKKKFIGIVAKSLGNDVFNASVSDRLMSVILEIVSKNSIKVQNVVVIGSSETSVSLINRLAMHLSNRKYHSYFVNCVSQLPLQNVEFVDEDRIKTVVENIQIVVLLENISNKLEIVWLNRVALGTDSAHIVSVEHDFPQYPHCHSLYLGTLVESTKAHQRKYQNERFVADLGIPFSWFKDDASNALCEAFSKSTVISI
;
A
#
# COMPACT_ATOMS: atom_id res chain seq x y z
N MET A 1 15.39 1.13 79.98
CA MET A 1 15.03 -0.24 79.59
C MET A 1 13.53 -0.28 79.38
N VAL A 2 13.08 0.13 78.20
CA VAL A 2 11.75 -0.14 77.63
C VAL A 2 11.97 -0.19 76.12
N LYS A 3 11.38 -1.21 75.52
CA LYS A 3 11.53 -1.69 74.14
C LYS A 3 10.56 -0.96 73.21
N GLU A 4 10.92 -1.02 71.93
CA GLU A 4 10.06 -1.18 70.75
C GLU A 4 9.06 -0.06 70.45
N GLU A 5 9.44 0.70 69.41
CA GLU A 5 8.54 1.31 68.43
C GLU A 5 7.72 0.19 67.77
N ASP A 6 6.39 0.28 67.83
CA ASP A 6 5.49 -0.48 66.96
C ASP A 6 4.26 0.39 66.61
N GLU A 7 4.23 0.75 65.32
CA GLU A 7 3.08 0.66 64.41
C GLU A 7 1.76 1.34 64.82
N ASP A 8 1.58 2.57 64.31
CA ASP A 8 0.26 3.11 63.95
C ASP A 8 0.37 3.68 62.54
N ASP A 9 -0.10 2.94 61.55
CA ASP A 9 -1.03 3.46 60.54
C ASP A 9 -1.37 2.35 59.53
N SER A 10 -2.50 1.68 59.77
CA SER A 10 -3.17 0.89 58.75
C SER A 10 -3.72 1.81 57.66
N THR A 11 -2.85 2.24 56.73
CA THR A 11 -3.27 2.97 55.53
C THR A 11 -3.61 2.01 54.40
N GLY A 12 -4.84 2.11 53.92
CA GLY A 12 -5.12 2.04 52.48
C GLY A 12 -5.90 0.81 52.05
N ASP A 13 -7.23 0.97 52.00
CA ASP A 13 -8.12 0.20 51.15
C ASP A 13 -7.45 -0.18 49.82
N SER A 14 -7.38 -1.49 49.56
CA SER A 14 -6.97 -2.04 48.27
C SER A 14 -8.06 -1.74 47.24
N PHE A 15 -8.05 -0.52 46.70
CA PHE A 15 -8.88 -0.17 45.55
C PHE A 15 -8.26 -0.84 44.31
N GLU A 16 -8.74 -2.02 43.92
CA GLU A 16 -8.46 -2.56 42.60
C GLU A 16 -9.26 -1.77 41.56
N PRO A 17 -8.61 -0.99 40.68
CA PRO A 17 -9.33 -0.30 39.63
C PRO A 17 -9.81 -1.32 38.58
N PRO A 18 -10.95 -1.05 37.91
CA PRO A 18 -11.50 -1.92 36.89
C PRO A 18 -10.51 -2.17 35.75
N ALA A 19 -10.60 -3.36 35.14
CA ALA A 19 -9.60 -3.94 34.24
C ALA A 19 -9.16 -3.07 33.03
N HIS A 20 -9.92 -2.02 32.70
CA HIS A 20 -9.59 -1.09 31.62
C HIS A 20 -8.55 -0.01 32.00
N ILE A 21 -8.16 0.09 33.27
CA ILE A 21 -7.18 1.08 33.78
C ILE A 21 -5.84 0.42 34.17
N ARG A 22 -5.63 -0.86 33.83
CA ARG A 22 -4.37 -1.56 34.15
C ARG A 22 -3.21 -1.26 33.18
N ASN A 23 -3.46 -0.61 32.05
CA ASN A 23 -2.42 -0.38 31.04
C ASN A 23 -1.59 0.89 31.20
N TYR A 24 -1.98 1.83 32.07
CA TYR A 24 -1.28 3.13 32.19
C TYR A 24 -0.40 3.27 33.44
N ARG A 25 -0.38 2.26 34.33
CA ARG A 25 0.32 2.35 35.62
C ARG A 25 1.80 1.95 35.56
N ASN A 26 2.29 1.49 34.40
CA ASN A 26 3.66 1.01 34.19
C ASN A 26 4.40 1.77 33.07
N ASP A 27 3.95 2.98 32.73
CA ASP A 27 4.53 3.78 31.65
C ASP A 27 5.79 4.57 32.03
N GLU A 28 6.32 4.38 33.25
CA GLU A 28 7.58 5.02 33.68
C GLU A 28 8.81 4.12 33.52
N ASN A 29 8.64 2.83 33.18
CA ASN A 29 9.74 1.88 32.95
C ASN A 29 9.83 1.39 31.49
N ILE A 30 9.32 2.18 30.54
CA ILE A 30 9.29 1.79 29.12
C ILE A 30 10.69 1.80 28.48
N LEU A 31 11.61 2.65 28.99
CA LEU A 31 12.91 2.86 28.38
C LEU A 31 13.95 1.75 28.69
N ASN A 32 13.70 0.92 29.71
CA ASN A 32 14.71 -0.02 30.24
C ASN A 32 14.37 -1.51 30.05
N ASP A 33 13.23 -1.87 29.45
CA ASP A 33 12.90 -3.25 29.16
C ASP A 33 13.41 -3.66 27.77
N SER A 34 14.56 -4.34 27.75
CA SER A 34 15.18 -4.88 26.53
C SER A 34 14.32 -5.92 25.81
N LYS A 35 13.33 -6.52 26.48
CA LYS A 35 12.38 -7.46 25.86
C LYS A 35 11.14 -6.75 25.32
N ARG A 36 10.84 -5.50 25.71
CA ARG A 36 9.67 -4.77 25.19
C ARG A 36 9.87 -4.26 23.76
N VAL A 37 11.11 -3.91 23.38
CA VAL A 37 11.47 -3.58 21.98
C VAL A 37 11.27 -4.80 21.06
N THR A 38 11.13 -6.01 21.62
CA THR A 38 10.92 -7.24 20.84
C THR A 38 9.46 -7.60 20.57
N SER A 39 8.47 -6.94 21.17
CA SER A 39 7.07 -7.32 20.93
C SER A 39 6.58 -7.00 19.50
N TRP A 40 7.24 -6.04 18.83
CA TRP A 40 6.98 -5.68 17.43
C TRP A 40 7.98 -6.34 16.45
N THR A 41 9.11 -6.85 16.94
CA THR A 41 10.15 -7.52 16.14
C THR A 41 10.22 -9.04 16.36
N GLY A 42 9.32 -9.59 17.19
CA GLY A 42 9.34 -11.00 17.60
C GLY A 42 8.78 -11.95 16.55
N THR A 43 8.08 -11.43 15.54
CA THR A 43 7.63 -12.22 14.39
C THR A 43 8.72 -12.19 13.32
N SER A 44 9.55 -13.24 13.33
CA SER A 44 10.46 -13.51 12.21
C SER A 44 9.68 -14.24 11.12
N HIS A 45 9.61 -13.62 9.95
CA HIS A 45 9.20 -14.29 8.73
C HIS A 45 10.46 -14.50 7.88
N GLU A 46 10.49 -15.56 7.09
CA GLU A 46 11.59 -15.81 6.16
C GLU A 46 11.01 -15.96 4.77
N PHE A 47 11.17 -14.91 3.96
CA PHE A 47 10.84 -14.90 2.54
C PHE A 47 12.12 -15.13 1.74
N GLU A 48 12.06 -16.10 0.83
CA GLU A 48 13.14 -16.43 -0.08
C GLU A 48 12.85 -15.84 -1.47
N HIS A 49 13.78 -15.06 -1.99
CA HIS A 49 13.67 -14.47 -3.31
C HIS A 49 14.13 -15.48 -4.37
N SER A 50 13.51 -15.47 -5.55
CA SER A 50 13.91 -16.34 -6.66
C SER A 50 14.94 -15.68 -7.59
N ALA A 51 15.01 -14.35 -7.61
CA ALA A 51 15.95 -13.56 -8.38
C ALA A 51 16.03 -12.12 -7.82
N PHE A 52 16.95 -11.34 -8.38
CA PHE A 52 16.97 -9.89 -8.25
C PHE A 52 16.65 -9.22 -9.58
N ALA A 53 15.96 -8.08 -9.53
CA ALA A 53 15.91 -7.10 -10.60
C ALA A 53 16.75 -5.89 -10.24
N ASP A 54 17.25 -5.19 -11.25
CA ASP A 54 17.93 -3.90 -11.07
C ASP A 54 16.91 -2.78 -11.17
N SER A 55 16.96 -1.85 -10.21
CA SER A 55 16.29 -0.56 -10.31
C SER A 55 17.02 0.38 -11.27
N LYS A 56 16.36 1.45 -11.69
CA LYS A 56 16.99 2.50 -12.53
C LYS A 56 18.20 3.15 -11.88
N ASP A 57 18.21 3.21 -10.55
CA ASP A 57 19.32 3.77 -9.77
C ASP A 57 20.41 2.72 -9.42
N GLY A 58 20.27 1.49 -9.93
CA GLY A 58 21.25 0.41 -9.77
C GLY A 58 21.12 -0.40 -8.48
N PHE A 59 20.11 -0.15 -7.66
CA PHE A 59 19.81 -0.99 -6.50
C PHE A 59 19.19 -2.32 -6.90
N LYS A 60 19.52 -3.38 -6.16
CA LYS A 60 18.92 -4.70 -6.31
C LYS A 60 17.57 -4.77 -5.61
N ILE A 61 16.56 -5.29 -6.29
CA ILE A 61 15.21 -5.48 -5.75
C ILE A 61 14.84 -6.96 -5.83
N PRO A 62 14.51 -7.63 -4.71
CA PRO A 62 14.16 -9.04 -4.71
C PRO A 62 12.87 -9.30 -5.49
N VAL A 63 12.85 -10.44 -6.18
CA VAL A 63 11.69 -10.98 -6.90
C VAL A 63 11.20 -12.22 -6.17
N LEU A 64 9.94 -12.23 -5.79
CA LEU A 64 9.29 -13.39 -5.15
C LEU A 64 8.53 -14.22 -6.19
N THR A 65 8.40 -15.53 -5.96
CA THR A 65 7.44 -16.34 -6.74
C THR A 65 6.01 -15.83 -6.50
N VAL A 66 5.06 -16.18 -7.37
CA VAL A 66 3.65 -15.74 -7.22
C VAL A 66 3.06 -16.19 -5.89
N ASP A 67 3.35 -17.41 -5.46
CA ASP A 67 2.83 -17.96 -4.21
C ASP A 67 3.49 -17.30 -2.99
N GLU A 68 4.81 -17.10 -3.03
CA GLU A 68 5.53 -16.44 -1.94
C GLU A 68 5.13 -14.97 -1.82
N LYS A 69 4.85 -14.30 -2.94
CA LYS A 69 4.30 -12.94 -2.97
C LYS A 69 2.93 -12.84 -2.32
N LYS A 70 2.01 -13.75 -2.64
CA LYS A 70 0.67 -13.79 -2.02
C LYS A 70 0.76 -13.99 -0.51
N LYS A 71 1.60 -14.94 -0.08
CA LYS A 71 1.89 -15.18 1.33
C LYS A 71 2.48 -13.95 2.00
N PHE A 72 3.45 -13.29 1.36
CA PHE A 72 4.07 -12.05 1.82
C PHE A 72 3.02 -10.96 2.06
N ILE A 73 2.21 -10.61 1.06
CA ILE A 73 1.18 -9.56 1.20
C ILE A 73 0.19 -9.91 2.30
N GLY A 74 -0.26 -11.17 2.39
CA GLY A 74 -1.19 -11.60 3.44
C GLY A 74 -0.60 -11.45 4.85
N ILE A 75 0.67 -11.79 5.03
CA ILE A 75 1.38 -11.62 6.30
C ILE A 75 1.58 -10.14 6.63
N VAL A 76 1.99 -9.33 5.65
CA VAL A 76 2.18 -7.88 5.82
C VAL A 76 0.87 -7.19 6.23
N ALA A 77 -0.22 -7.45 5.51
CA ALA A 77 -1.53 -6.87 5.81
C ALA A 77 -2.01 -7.25 7.23
N LYS A 78 -1.77 -8.50 7.64
CA LYS A 78 -2.10 -8.96 9.00
C LYS A 78 -1.22 -8.30 10.07
N SER A 79 0.08 -8.15 9.80
CA SER A 79 1.04 -7.61 10.78
C SER A 79 0.90 -6.11 10.99
N LEU A 80 0.68 -5.35 9.92
CA LEU A 80 0.45 -3.90 10.00
C LEU A 80 -0.96 -3.58 10.50
N GLY A 81 -1.90 -4.50 10.31
CA GLY A 81 -3.33 -4.24 10.47
C GLY A 81 -3.91 -3.49 9.28
N ASN A 82 -5.23 -3.62 9.12
CA ASN A 82 -5.94 -3.18 7.93
C ASN A 82 -5.74 -1.68 7.62
N ASP A 83 -5.78 -0.81 8.64
CA ASP A 83 -5.72 0.63 8.40
C ASP A 83 -4.33 1.12 8.02
N VAL A 84 -3.28 0.64 8.69
CA VAL A 84 -1.89 1.03 8.39
C VAL A 84 -1.46 0.48 7.04
N PHE A 85 -1.82 -0.77 6.74
CA PHE A 85 -1.55 -1.37 5.43
C PHE A 85 -2.19 -0.56 4.30
N ASN A 86 -3.50 -0.31 4.38
CA ASN A 86 -4.22 0.39 3.32
C ASN A 86 -3.82 1.87 3.22
N ALA A 87 -3.50 2.54 4.33
CA ALA A 87 -2.95 3.89 4.30
C ALA A 87 -1.59 3.93 3.59
N SER A 88 -0.70 2.98 3.92
CA SER A 88 0.62 2.87 3.28
C SER A 88 0.48 2.63 1.78
N VAL A 89 -0.34 1.66 1.35
CA VAL A 89 -0.59 1.40 -0.08
C VAL A 89 -1.12 2.65 -0.78
N SER A 90 -2.09 3.35 -0.18
CA SER A 90 -2.68 4.56 -0.76
C SER A 90 -1.67 5.70 -0.91
N ASP A 91 -0.83 5.94 0.10
CA ASP A 91 0.21 6.98 0.07
C ASP A 91 1.26 6.70 -1.01
N ARG A 92 1.68 5.44 -1.14
CA ARG A 92 2.67 5.00 -2.14
C ARG A 92 2.09 5.07 -3.55
N LEU A 93 0.86 4.64 -3.73
CA LEU A 93 0.14 4.77 -4.99
C LEU A 93 0.00 6.24 -5.42
N MET A 94 -0.36 7.13 -4.49
CA MET A 94 -0.42 8.56 -4.77
C MET A 94 0.96 9.13 -5.13
N SER A 95 2.03 8.66 -4.48
CA SER A 95 3.40 9.08 -4.81
C SER A 95 3.79 8.69 -6.24
N VAL A 96 3.49 7.45 -6.65
CA VAL A 96 3.69 6.98 -8.04
C VAL A 96 2.88 7.81 -9.03
N ILE A 97 1.60 8.08 -8.72
CA ILE A 97 0.75 8.91 -9.59
C ILE A 97 1.38 10.29 -9.78
N LEU A 98 1.86 10.94 -8.70
CA LEU A 98 2.50 12.25 -8.79
C LEU A 98 3.81 12.22 -9.60
N GLU A 99 4.61 11.17 -9.46
CA GLU A 99 5.83 10.99 -10.25
C GLU A 99 5.50 10.88 -11.75
N ILE A 100 4.54 10.03 -12.11
CA ILE A 100 4.07 9.86 -13.50
C ILE A 100 3.54 11.18 -14.05
N VAL A 101 2.72 11.90 -13.27
CA VAL A 101 2.15 13.19 -13.64
C VAL A 101 3.24 14.22 -13.91
N SER A 102 4.21 14.33 -13.00
CA SER A 102 5.32 15.27 -13.13
C SER A 102 6.18 14.95 -14.36
N LYS A 103 6.56 13.67 -14.51
CA LYS A 103 7.44 13.22 -15.59
C LYS A 103 6.82 13.39 -16.98
N ASN A 104 5.52 13.18 -17.10
CA ASN A 104 4.81 13.24 -18.38
C ASN A 104 4.08 14.57 -18.58
N SER A 105 4.27 15.55 -17.68
CA SER A 105 3.62 16.87 -17.73
C SER A 105 2.08 16.79 -17.87
N ILE A 106 1.47 15.83 -17.17
CA ILE A 106 0.03 15.56 -17.26
C ILE A 106 -0.75 16.61 -16.46
N LYS A 107 -1.71 17.28 -17.09
CA LYS A 107 -2.66 18.13 -16.37
C LYS A 107 -3.85 17.30 -15.88
N VAL A 108 -3.74 16.74 -14.69
CA VAL A 108 -4.80 15.88 -14.12
C VAL A 108 -6.02 16.71 -13.76
N GLN A 109 -7.17 16.31 -14.29
CA GLN A 109 -8.49 16.82 -13.92
C GLN A 109 -9.40 15.68 -13.49
N ASN A 110 -9.44 14.62 -14.29
CA ASN A 110 -10.29 13.46 -14.05
C ASN A 110 -9.44 12.20 -13.81
N VAL A 111 -9.80 11.47 -12.76
CA VAL A 111 -9.18 10.19 -12.39
C VAL A 111 -10.28 9.13 -12.29
N VAL A 112 -10.05 7.95 -12.86
CA VAL A 112 -10.94 6.80 -12.64
C VAL A 112 -10.21 5.78 -11.78
N VAL A 113 -10.87 5.27 -10.76
CA VAL A 113 -10.37 4.18 -9.91
C VAL A 113 -11.29 2.98 -10.14
N ILE A 114 -10.72 1.87 -10.59
CA ILE A 114 -11.42 0.61 -10.79
C ILE A 114 -10.95 -0.37 -9.71
N GLY A 115 -11.90 -0.87 -8.94
CA GLY A 115 -11.72 -1.96 -7.98
C GLY A 115 -12.91 -2.91 -8.05
N SER A 116 -13.26 -3.50 -6.92
CA SER A 116 -14.43 -4.36 -6.77
C SER A 116 -15.12 -4.08 -5.44
N SER A 117 -16.28 -4.73 -5.23
CA SER A 117 -16.98 -4.70 -3.95
C SER A 117 -16.18 -5.36 -2.82
N GLU A 118 -15.13 -6.12 -3.15
CA GLU A 118 -14.21 -6.75 -2.21
C GLU A 118 -13.01 -5.86 -1.86
N THR A 119 -12.77 -4.79 -2.64
CA THR A 119 -11.69 -3.85 -2.35
C THR A 119 -11.91 -3.18 -0.99
N SER A 120 -10.84 -3.12 -0.19
CA SER A 120 -10.89 -2.55 1.17
C SER A 120 -11.48 -1.14 1.19
N VAL A 121 -12.56 -0.94 1.95
CA VAL A 121 -13.17 0.38 2.19
C VAL A 121 -12.15 1.37 2.79
N SER A 122 -11.21 0.89 3.60
CA SER A 122 -10.15 1.73 4.17
C SER A 122 -9.21 2.26 3.07
N LEU A 123 -8.85 1.43 2.09
CA LEU A 123 -8.06 1.84 0.92
C LEU A 123 -8.82 2.85 0.07
N ILE A 124 -10.08 2.55 -0.24
CA ILE A 124 -10.95 3.43 -1.05
C ILE A 124 -11.08 4.81 -0.39
N ASN A 125 -11.39 4.85 0.91
CA ASN A 125 -11.51 6.10 1.66
C ASN A 125 -10.21 6.92 1.62
N ARG A 126 -9.05 6.28 1.83
CA ARG A 126 -7.74 6.95 1.80
C ARG A 126 -7.42 7.50 0.42
N LEU A 127 -7.65 6.72 -0.62
CA LEU A 127 -7.38 7.14 -2.00
C LEU A 127 -8.33 8.27 -2.42
N ALA A 128 -9.61 8.16 -2.08
CA ALA A 128 -10.60 9.20 -2.32
C ALA A 128 -10.23 10.51 -1.64
N MET A 129 -9.74 10.46 -0.38
CA MET A 129 -9.22 11.65 0.30
C MET A 129 -8.00 12.25 -0.42
N HIS A 130 -7.05 11.43 -0.87
CA HIS A 130 -5.86 11.93 -1.60
C HIS A 130 -6.21 12.64 -2.90
N LEU A 131 -7.12 12.07 -3.68
CA LEU A 131 -7.62 12.66 -4.92
C LEU A 131 -8.46 13.91 -4.62
N SER A 132 -9.30 13.84 -3.59
CA SER A 132 -10.16 14.94 -3.17
C SER A 132 -9.38 16.18 -2.72
N ASN A 133 -8.35 15.99 -1.88
CA ASN A 133 -7.46 17.06 -1.40
C ASN A 133 -6.73 17.78 -2.54
N ARG A 134 -6.55 17.12 -3.69
CA ARG A 134 -5.93 17.70 -4.89
C ARG A 134 -6.93 18.31 -5.86
N LYS A 135 -8.23 18.30 -5.50
CA LYS A 135 -9.34 18.82 -6.30
C LYS A 135 -9.49 18.11 -7.64
N TYR A 136 -9.04 16.86 -7.74
CA TYR A 136 -9.33 16.03 -8.91
C TYR A 136 -10.77 15.55 -8.86
N HIS A 137 -11.43 15.54 -10.00
CA HIS A 137 -12.72 14.88 -10.12
C HIS A 137 -12.46 13.38 -10.29
N SER A 138 -13.01 12.55 -9.42
CA SER A 138 -12.68 11.12 -9.41
C SER A 138 -13.90 10.23 -9.41
N TYR A 139 -13.88 9.23 -10.28
CA TYR A 139 -14.91 8.20 -10.37
C TYR A 139 -14.37 6.89 -9.80
N PHE A 140 -15.05 6.35 -8.80
CA PHE A 140 -14.75 5.06 -8.19
C PHE A 140 -15.75 4.03 -8.70
N VAL A 141 -15.29 3.15 -9.59
CA VAL A 141 -16.11 2.13 -10.23
C VAL A 141 -16.10 0.87 -9.37
N ASN A 142 -17.29 0.32 -9.09
CA ASN A 142 -17.48 -0.92 -8.33
C ASN A 142 -16.92 -0.89 -6.90
N CYS A 143 -16.59 0.29 -6.38
CA CYS A 143 -16.04 0.46 -5.04
C CYS A 143 -17.10 0.94 -4.05
N VAL A 144 -16.88 0.68 -2.76
CA VAL A 144 -17.72 1.18 -1.67
C VAL A 144 -16.93 2.12 -0.77
N SER A 145 -17.55 3.23 -0.37
CA SER A 145 -16.98 4.21 0.56
C SER A 145 -17.99 4.62 1.63
N GLN A 146 -17.47 5.18 2.71
CA GLN A 146 -18.25 5.74 3.83
C GLN A 146 -18.09 7.26 3.94
N LEU A 147 -17.36 7.90 3.02
CA LEU A 147 -17.02 9.33 3.12
C LEU A 147 -17.78 10.16 2.08
N PRO A 148 -18.54 11.18 2.50
CA PRO A 148 -19.13 12.14 1.57
C PRO A 148 -18.06 13.15 1.11
N LEU A 149 -17.52 12.99 -0.09
CA LEU A 149 -16.52 13.88 -0.69
C LEU A 149 -17.10 14.55 -1.94
N GLN A 150 -16.94 15.86 -2.07
CA GLN A 150 -17.65 16.66 -3.09
C GLN A 150 -17.25 16.36 -4.54
N ASN A 151 -16.02 15.93 -4.77
CA ASN A 151 -15.44 15.66 -6.09
C ASN A 151 -15.20 14.17 -6.34
N VAL A 152 -15.86 13.31 -5.57
CA VAL A 152 -15.75 11.86 -5.68
C VAL A 152 -17.12 11.29 -5.99
N GLU A 153 -17.22 10.56 -7.09
CA GLU A 153 -18.43 9.86 -7.50
C GLU A 153 -18.21 8.35 -7.44
N PHE A 154 -19.10 7.65 -6.73
CA PHE A 154 -19.14 6.19 -6.74
C PHE A 154 -20.13 5.75 -7.80
N VAL A 155 -19.64 4.96 -8.76
CA VAL A 155 -20.42 4.49 -9.90
C VAL A 155 -20.45 2.98 -9.92
N ASP A 156 -21.61 2.44 -10.27
CA ASP A 156 -21.76 1.02 -10.56
C ASP A 156 -21.08 0.65 -11.88
N GLU A 157 -20.99 -0.66 -12.12
CA GLU A 157 -20.38 -1.25 -13.31
C GLU A 157 -20.99 -0.69 -14.60
N ASP A 158 -22.32 -0.54 -14.67
CA ASP A 158 -23.01 -0.13 -15.89
C ASP A 158 -22.77 1.34 -16.22
N ARG A 159 -22.63 2.18 -15.20
CA ARG A 159 -22.40 3.62 -15.34
C ARG A 159 -20.99 3.97 -15.78
N ILE A 160 -20.03 3.04 -15.77
CA ILE A 160 -18.69 3.28 -16.34
C ILE A 160 -18.77 3.71 -17.82
N LYS A 161 -19.78 3.22 -18.57
CA LYS A 161 -20.02 3.57 -19.97
C LYS A 161 -20.22 5.08 -20.19
N THR A 162 -20.67 5.80 -19.17
CA THR A 162 -20.91 7.24 -19.23
C THR A 162 -19.69 8.09 -18.87
N VAL A 163 -18.65 7.48 -18.30
CA VAL A 163 -17.42 8.14 -17.87
C VAL A 163 -16.39 8.09 -19.00
N VAL A 164 -16.48 8.94 -20.02
CA VAL A 164 -15.65 8.78 -21.24
C VAL A 164 -14.87 10.01 -21.67
N GLU A 165 -15.04 11.14 -21.00
CA GLU A 165 -14.46 12.40 -21.45
C GLU A 165 -13.27 12.82 -20.59
N ASN A 166 -12.16 13.11 -21.27
CA ASN A 166 -10.99 13.79 -20.69
C ASN A 166 -10.44 13.12 -19.41
N ILE A 167 -10.24 11.79 -19.46
CA ILE A 167 -9.62 11.02 -18.37
C ILE A 167 -8.11 11.01 -18.55
N GLN A 168 -7.35 11.45 -17.54
CA GLN A 168 -5.89 11.46 -17.61
C GLN A 168 -5.25 10.26 -16.91
N ILE A 169 -5.83 9.84 -15.78
CA ILE A 169 -5.29 8.73 -14.97
C ILE A 169 -6.40 7.69 -14.76
N VAL A 170 -6.06 6.43 -14.96
CA VAL A 170 -6.87 5.27 -14.55
C VAL A 170 -6.07 4.47 -13.53
N VAL A 171 -6.61 4.27 -12.34
CA VAL A 171 -6.03 3.46 -11.28
C VAL A 171 -6.73 2.11 -11.25
N LEU A 172 -5.96 1.03 -11.35
CA LEU A 172 -6.46 -0.34 -11.27
C LEU A 172 -5.98 -0.96 -9.97
N LEU A 173 -6.90 -1.15 -9.02
CA LEU A 173 -6.57 -1.71 -7.71
C LEU A 173 -6.46 -3.24 -7.74
N GLU A 174 -7.09 -3.86 -8.74
CA GLU A 174 -7.18 -5.31 -8.93
C GLU A 174 -7.05 -5.66 -10.41
N ASN A 175 -6.90 -6.95 -10.72
CA ASN A 175 -6.91 -7.41 -12.10
C ASN A 175 -8.30 -7.29 -12.71
N ILE A 176 -8.39 -6.75 -13.92
CA ILE A 176 -9.67 -6.59 -14.61
C ILE A 176 -10.03 -7.88 -15.35
N SER A 177 -11.17 -8.46 -14.99
CA SER A 177 -11.75 -9.60 -15.72
C SER A 177 -13.08 -9.26 -16.39
N ASN A 178 -13.69 -8.14 -16.01
CA ASN A 178 -14.99 -7.73 -16.51
C ASN A 178 -14.89 -7.23 -17.97
N LYS A 179 -15.72 -7.79 -18.86
CA LYS A 179 -15.70 -7.43 -20.28
C LYS A 179 -16.05 -5.97 -20.54
N LEU A 180 -16.98 -5.41 -19.76
CA LEU A 180 -17.40 -4.04 -19.94
C LEU A 180 -16.28 -3.06 -19.55
N GLU A 181 -15.64 -3.30 -18.41
CA GLU A 181 -14.48 -2.51 -17.94
C GLU A 181 -13.32 -2.61 -18.95
N ILE A 182 -13.05 -3.79 -19.50
CA ILE A 182 -12.00 -3.97 -20.53
C ILE A 182 -12.33 -3.16 -21.79
N VAL A 183 -13.57 -3.22 -22.28
CA VAL A 183 -14.00 -2.46 -23.47
C VAL A 183 -13.90 -0.96 -23.21
N TRP A 184 -14.30 -0.51 -22.03
CA TRP A 184 -14.19 0.87 -21.61
C TRP A 184 -12.72 1.32 -21.50
N LEU A 185 -11.87 0.52 -20.84
CA LEU A 185 -10.46 0.80 -20.67
C LEU A 185 -9.74 0.90 -22.02
N ASN A 186 -10.05 -0.02 -22.94
CA ASN A 186 -9.51 0.02 -24.30
C ASN A 186 -9.85 1.33 -25.04
N ARG A 187 -11.03 1.91 -24.81
CA ARG A 187 -11.42 3.19 -25.40
C ARG A 187 -10.57 4.35 -24.89
N VAL A 188 -10.28 4.38 -23.59
CA VAL A 188 -9.56 5.50 -22.96
C VAL A 188 -8.04 5.32 -22.99
N ALA A 189 -7.52 4.11 -23.14
CA ALA A 189 -6.09 3.80 -22.96
C ALA A 189 -5.34 3.38 -24.25
N LEU A 190 -5.99 3.24 -25.41
CA LEU A 190 -5.34 2.84 -26.67
C LEU A 190 -5.23 3.96 -27.72
N GLY A 191 -5.60 5.20 -27.38
CA GLY A 191 -5.54 6.37 -28.27
C GLY A 191 -4.25 7.18 -28.19
N THR A 192 -4.14 8.22 -29.03
CA THR A 192 -3.04 9.20 -29.03
C THR A 192 -3.01 10.05 -27.76
N ASP A 193 -4.19 10.39 -27.24
CA ASP A 193 -4.38 11.07 -25.96
C ASP A 193 -4.82 10.07 -24.89
N SER A 194 -4.13 8.91 -24.84
CA SER A 194 -4.51 7.83 -23.94
C SER A 194 -4.25 8.19 -22.47
N ALA A 195 -5.18 7.77 -21.62
CA ALA A 195 -5.02 7.86 -20.18
C ALA A 195 -3.82 7.02 -19.73
N HIS A 196 -3.09 7.51 -18.72
CA HIS A 196 -2.06 6.74 -18.05
C HIS A 196 -2.72 5.79 -17.06
N ILE A 197 -2.39 4.51 -17.17
CA ILE A 197 -2.86 3.47 -16.27
C ILE A 197 -1.84 3.29 -15.15
N VAL A 198 -2.29 3.24 -13.90
CA VAL A 198 -1.48 2.88 -12.73
C VAL A 198 -2.13 1.69 -12.05
N SER A 199 -1.53 0.51 -12.21
CA SER A 199 -2.05 -0.74 -11.64
C SER A 199 -1.28 -1.16 -10.38
N VAL A 200 -1.97 -1.78 -9.43
CA VAL A 200 -1.35 -2.36 -8.23
C VAL A 200 -1.17 -3.86 -8.42
N GLU A 201 0.05 -4.38 -8.20
CA GLU A 201 0.40 -5.82 -8.26
C GLU A 201 0.12 -6.53 -9.60
N HIS A 202 -0.17 -5.78 -10.67
CA HIS A 202 -0.51 -6.32 -11.98
C HIS A 202 0.18 -5.54 -13.11
N ASP A 203 0.51 -6.23 -14.20
CA ASP A 203 0.99 -5.61 -15.44
C ASP A 203 -0.07 -5.71 -16.54
N PHE A 204 -0.19 -4.65 -17.35
CA PHE A 204 -1.02 -4.64 -18.55
C PHE A 204 -0.19 -4.22 -19.79
N PRO A 205 0.62 -5.15 -20.35
CA PRO A 205 1.58 -4.84 -21.43
C PRO A 205 0.92 -4.43 -22.76
N GLN A 206 -0.39 -4.60 -22.89
CA GLN A 206 -1.15 -4.19 -24.07
C GLN A 206 -1.38 -2.67 -24.16
N TYR A 207 -1.22 -1.92 -23.06
CA TYR A 207 -1.44 -0.47 -23.03
C TYR A 207 -0.11 0.30 -23.07
N PRO A 208 -0.02 1.39 -23.87
CA PRO A 208 1.21 2.15 -24.06
C PRO A 208 1.67 2.95 -22.85
N HIS A 209 0.74 3.40 -22.01
CA HIS A 209 1.01 4.22 -20.85
C HIS A 209 0.58 3.53 -19.56
N CYS A 210 0.86 2.23 -19.43
CA CYS A 210 0.60 1.49 -18.20
C CYS A 210 1.85 1.44 -17.33
N HIS A 211 1.63 1.72 -16.04
CA HIS A 211 2.62 1.74 -14.98
C HIS A 211 2.14 0.80 -13.88
N SER A 212 3.05 0.06 -13.26
CA SER A 212 2.69 -0.93 -12.24
C SER A 212 3.39 -0.63 -10.92
N LEU A 213 2.62 -0.52 -9.84
CA LEU A 213 3.12 -0.45 -8.48
C LEU A 213 3.08 -1.83 -7.83
N TYR A 214 4.24 -2.30 -7.41
CA TYR A 214 4.41 -3.50 -6.59
C TYR A 214 4.72 -3.13 -5.13
N LEU A 215 4.23 -3.95 -4.22
CA LEU A 215 4.19 -3.70 -2.78
C LEU A 215 5.31 -4.50 -2.09
N GLY A 216 6.32 -3.81 -1.57
CA GLY A 216 7.48 -4.38 -0.87
C GLY A 216 8.56 -4.96 -1.79
N THR A 217 8.17 -5.80 -2.75
CA THR A 217 9.09 -6.51 -3.66
C THR A 217 8.49 -6.63 -5.05
N LEU A 218 9.26 -7.16 -6.01
CA LEU A 218 8.70 -7.65 -7.27
C LEU A 218 8.14 -9.06 -7.11
N VAL A 219 7.40 -9.50 -8.13
CA VAL A 219 6.87 -10.85 -8.27
C VAL A 219 7.25 -11.45 -9.62
N GLU A 220 7.39 -12.77 -9.67
CA GLU A 220 7.62 -13.56 -10.89
C GLU A 220 6.43 -13.54 -11.87
N SER A 221 5.66 -12.47 -11.94
CA SER A 221 4.86 -12.22 -13.13
C SER A 221 5.77 -11.51 -14.15
N THR A 222 5.92 -12.14 -15.33
CA THR A 222 6.52 -11.60 -16.60
C THR A 222 7.83 -12.18 -17.13
N LYS A 223 8.07 -13.49 -17.03
CA LYS A 223 9.09 -14.14 -17.89
C LYS A 223 8.64 -14.36 -19.36
N ALA A 224 7.39 -14.07 -19.76
CA ALA A 224 6.84 -14.64 -21.01
C ALA A 224 6.11 -13.73 -22.01
N HIS A 225 5.96 -12.41 -21.78
CA HIS A 225 5.28 -11.56 -22.77
C HIS A 225 6.27 -10.62 -23.43
N GLN A 226 6.42 -10.75 -24.75
CA GLN A 226 7.03 -9.72 -25.59
C GLN A 226 6.25 -8.43 -25.32
N ARG A 227 6.83 -7.53 -24.52
CA ARG A 227 6.17 -6.27 -24.22
C ARG A 227 6.19 -5.44 -25.48
N LYS A 228 5.00 -5.04 -25.94
CA LYS A 228 4.87 -4.09 -27.04
C LYS A 228 5.37 -2.70 -26.63
N TYR A 229 5.26 -2.37 -25.34
CA TYR A 229 5.58 -1.06 -24.79
C TYR A 229 6.50 -1.16 -23.57
N GLN A 230 7.33 -0.14 -23.35
CA GLN A 230 8.18 -0.02 -22.16
C GLN A 230 7.36 0.56 -21.00
N ASN A 231 6.62 -0.31 -20.33
CA ASN A 231 5.84 0.02 -19.14
C ASN A 231 6.75 0.16 -17.92
N GLU A 232 6.60 1.26 -17.18
CA GLU A 232 7.40 1.51 -15.99
C GLU A 232 6.87 0.72 -14.80
N ARG A 233 7.78 0.27 -13.95
CA ARG A 233 7.42 -0.42 -12.72
C ARG A 233 7.99 0.32 -11.54
N PHE A 234 7.24 0.25 -10.46
CA PHE A 234 7.57 0.86 -9.19
C PHE A 234 7.47 -0.20 -8.11
N VAL A 235 8.35 -0.12 -7.12
CA VAL A 235 8.27 -0.96 -5.92
C VAL A 235 8.22 -0.03 -4.73
N ALA A 236 7.22 -0.22 -3.87
CA ALA A 236 7.03 0.63 -2.70
C ALA A 236 7.43 -0.06 -1.41
N ASP A 237 8.03 0.71 -0.52
CA ASP A 237 8.22 0.32 0.86
C ASP A 237 6.88 0.40 1.64
N LEU A 238 6.54 -0.69 2.31
CA LEU A 238 5.35 -0.83 3.15
C LEU A 238 5.62 -0.56 4.63
N GLY A 239 6.86 -0.23 5.00
CA GLY A 239 7.26 0.00 6.38
C GLY A 239 7.38 -1.29 7.20
N ILE A 240 7.69 -2.41 6.55
CA ILE A 240 7.92 -3.69 7.22
C ILE A 240 9.41 -3.94 7.47
N PRO A 241 9.77 -4.75 8.49
CA PRO A 241 11.16 -5.10 8.71
C PRO A 241 11.77 -5.83 7.50
N PHE A 242 12.83 -5.27 6.91
CA PHE A 242 13.55 -5.95 5.82
C PHE A 242 14.24 -7.23 6.29
N SER A 243 14.40 -7.43 7.60
CA SER A 243 14.88 -8.68 8.20
C SER A 243 13.93 -9.85 7.98
N TRP A 244 12.74 -9.63 7.40
CA TRP A 244 11.86 -10.71 6.95
C TRP A 244 12.35 -11.43 5.69
N PHE A 245 13.36 -10.87 5.02
CA PHE A 245 14.00 -11.47 3.86
C PHE A 245 15.35 -12.06 4.27
N LYS A 246 15.73 -13.17 3.64
CA LYS A 246 17.04 -13.78 3.86
C LYS A 246 18.18 -12.84 3.44
N ASP A 247 19.21 -12.78 4.28
CA ASP A 247 20.54 -12.19 4.10
C ASP A 247 20.64 -11.04 3.07
N ASP A 248 20.96 -11.38 1.82
CA ASP A 248 21.28 -10.47 0.74
C ASP A 248 20.07 -9.62 0.31
N ALA A 249 18.87 -10.18 0.30
CA ALA A 249 17.64 -9.44 0.00
C ALA A 249 17.29 -8.42 1.08
N SER A 250 17.61 -8.71 2.35
CA SER A 250 17.41 -7.78 3.46
C SER A 250 18.24 -6.50 3.28
N ASN A 251 19.54 -6.69 3.02
CA ASN A 251 20.48 -5.58 2.78
C ASN A 251 20.12 -4.81 1.51
N ALA A 252 19.76 -5.51 0.44
CA ALA A 252 19.36 -4.89 -0.82
C ALA A 252 18.15 -3.96 -0.65
N LEU A 253 17.10 -4.43 0.05
CA LEU A 253 15.93 -3.59 0.36
C LEU A 253 16.28 -2.39 1.25
N CYS A 254 17.14 -2.60 2.25
CA CYS A 254 17.60 -1.53 3.13
C CYS A 254 18.33 -0.42 2.37
N GLU A 255 19.24 -0.78 1.48
CA GLU A 255 19.95 0.17 0.62
C GLU A 255 19.00 0.89 -0.32
N ALA A 256 18.14 0.13 -1.00
CA ALA A 256 17.23 0.66 -2.00
C ALA A 256 16.26 1.70 -1.41
N PHE A 257 15.66 1.39 -0.25
CA PHE A 257 14.67 2.26 0.39
C PHE A 257 15.27 3.25 1.42
N SER A 258 16.59 3.37 1.49
CA SER A 258 17.27 4.29 2.41
C SER A 258 16.95 5.78 2.17
N LYS A 259 16.54 6.13 0.94
CA LYS A 259 16.34 7.53 0.50
C LYS A 259 14.98 7.81 -0.12
N SER A 260 14.23 6.76 -0.48
CA SER A 260 12.93 6.88 -1.11
C SER A 260 12.02 5.77 -0.59
N THR A 261 10.72 6.04 -0.56
CA THR A 261 9.71 5.04 -0.22
C THR A 261 9.15 4.33 -1.44
N VAL A 262 9.54 4.76 -2.64
CA VAL A 262 9.14 4.19 -3.94
C VAL A 262 10.35 4.19 -4.87
N ILE A 263 10.59 3.09 -5.56
CA ILE A 263 11.75 2.90 -6.44
C ILE A 263 11.27 2.49 -7.82
N SER A 264 11.79 3.14 -8.85
CA SER A 264 11.51 2.76 -10.24
C SER A 264 12.45 1.66 -10.71
N ILE A 265 11.88 0.65 -11.37
CA ILE A 265 12.58 -0.49 -11.99
C ILE A 265 12.88 -0.20 -13.45
#